data_AF-A0A4U9TVD7-F1
#
_entry.id   AF-A0A4U9TVD7-F1
#
_cell.length_a   1.000
_cell.length_b   1.000
_cell.length_c   1.000
_cell.angle_alpha   90.00
_cell.angle_beta   90.00
_cell.angle_gamma   90.00
#
_symmetry.space_group_name_H-M   'P 1'
#
loop_
_entity.id
_entity.type
_entity.pdbx_description
1 polymer ?
#
loop_
_entity_poly.entity_id
_entity_poly.type
_entity_poly.pdbx_seq_one_letter_code
_entity_poly.pdbx_strand_id
1 'polypeptide(L)' 'MLRECGLLLDRKQGKWVHYRLSPHIPAWAALVVEQAWLSQQDEVHTMARKLAAANGSSEGKTLCS' A
#
# COMPACT_ATOMS: atom_id res chain seq x y z
N MET A 1 14.20 12.61 -1.48
CA MET A 1 14.04 12.29 -2.91
C MET A 1 12.60 12.42 -3.43
N LEU A 2 11.61 11.59 -3.05
CA LEU A 2 10.22 11.71 -3.59
C LEU A 2 9.45 12.96 -3.12
N ARG A 3 9.70 13.42 -1.89
CA ARG A 3 9.11 14.63 -1.30
C ARG A 3 9.64 15.92 -1.96
N GLU A 4 10.92 15.92 -2.33
CA GLU A 4 11.61 17.07 -2.92
C GLU A 4 11.21 17.29 -4.38
N CYS A 5 10.81 16.23 -5.09
CA CYS A 5 10.31 16.32 -6.46
C CYS A 5 8.86 16.85 -6.56
N GLY A 6 8.23 17.26 -5.45
CA GLY A 6 6.85 17.80 -5.44
C GLY A 6 5.76 16.78 -5.80
N LEU A 7 6.09 15.48 -5.84
CA LEU A 7 5.19 14.41 -6.27
C LEU A 7 4.16 14.01 -5.21
N LEU A 8 4.49 14.24 -3.94
CA LEU A 8 3.62 13.90 -2.82
C LEU A 8 3.18 15.15 -2.07
N LEU A 9 1.88 15.23 -1.84
CA LEU A 9 1.29 16.14 -0.88
C LEU A 9 1.31 15.46 0.48
N ASP A 10 1.86 16.13 1.47
CA ASP A 10 1.84 15.65 2.84
C ASP A 10 0.82 16.41 3.69
N ARG A 11 0.04 15.66 4.46
CA ARG A 11 -0.83 16.21 5.49
C ARG A 11 -0.44 15.60 6.82
N LYS A 12 0.01 16.44 7.75
CA LYS A 12 0.26 16.02 9.12
C LYS A 12 -1.06 15.98 9.89
N GLN A 13 -1.35 14.85 10.53
CA GLN A 13 -2.48 14.71 11.43
C GLN A 13 -1.98 14.07 12.73
N GLY A 14 -1.75 14.92 13.74
CA GLY A 14 -1.09 14.52 14.98
C GLY A 14 0.33 13.98 14.74
N LYS A 15 0.58 12.75 15.18
CA LYS A 15 1.88 12.05 15.04
C LYS A 15 2.08 11.41 13.65
N TRP A 16 1.05 11.37 12.82
CA TRP A 16 1.08 10.67 11.53
C TRP A 16 1.16 11.64 10.35
N VAL A 17 1.89 11.23 9.32
CA VAL A 17 2.01 11.96 8.06
C VAL A 17 1.29 11.15 6.99
N HIS A 18 0.19 11.68 6.48
CA HIS A 18 -0.52 11.09 5.35
C HIS A 18 0.09 11.60 4.05
N TYR A 19 0.50 10.67 3.21
CA TYR A 19 1.04 10.96 1.89
C TYR A 19 -0.02 10.70 0.83
N ARG A 20 -0.24 11.68 -0.05
CA ARG A 20 -1.10 11.54 -1.23
C ARG A 20 -0.30 11.89 -2.47
N LEU A 21 -0.51 11.14 -3.55
CA LEU A 21 -0.01 11.53 -4.87
C LEU A 21 -0.65 12.86 -5.28
N SER A 22 0.19 13.81 -5.69
CA SER A 22 -0.30 15.09 -6.22
C SER A 22 -1.09 14.86 -7.51
N PRO A 23 -2.23 15.51 -7.74
CA PRO A 23 -2.92 15.43 -9.03
C PRO A 23 -2.09 16.00 -10.19
N HIS A 24 -1.01 16.73 -9.89
CA HIS A 24 -0.09 17.30 -10.88
C HIS A 24 1.19 16.46 -11.03
N ILE A 25 1.14 15.16 -10.72
CA ILE A 25 2.31 14.30 -10.93
C ILE A 25 2.66 14.25 -12.43
N PRO A 26 3.95 14.24 -12.80
CA PRO A 26 4.39 14.01 -14.16
C PRO A 26 3.93 12.63 -14.65
N ALA A 27 3.55 12.56 -15.92
CA ALA A 27 3.04 11.32 -16.54
C ALA A 27 4.00 10.14 -16.38
N TRP A 28 5.31 10.37 -16.47
CA TRP A 28 6.32 9.31 -16.30
C TRP A 28 6.27 8.67 -14.91
N ALA A 29 5.99 9.44 -13.86
CA ALA A 29 5.94 8.94 -12.49
C ALA A 29 4.68 8.12 -12.25
N ALA A 30 3.54 8.58 -12.79
CA ALA A 30 2.29 7.81 -12.79
C ALA A 30 2.47 6.47 -13.50
N LEU A 31 3.11 6.48 -14.67
CA LEU A 31 3.36 5.30 -15.48
C LEU A 31 4.22 4.28 -14.74
N VAL A 32 5.29 4.70 -14.06
CA VAL A 32 6.14 3.78 -13.28
C VAL A 32 5.34 3.08 -12.17
N VAL A 33 4.48 3.80 -11.46
CA VAL A 33 3.62 3.23 -10.42
C VAL A 33 2.62 2.23 -11.01
N GLU A 34 2.02 2.58 -12.15
CA GLU A 34 1.08 1.71 -12.85
C GLU A 34 1.76 0.44 -13.38
N GLN A 35 2.95 0.56 -13.99
CA GLN A 35 3.70 -0.59 -14.47
C GLN A 35 4.16 -1.52 -13.34
N ALA A 36 4.61 -0.95 -12.22
CA ALA A 36 4.92 -1.74 -11.03
C ALA A 36 3.69 -2.52 -10.56
N TRP A 37 2.53 -1.85 -10.46
CA TRP A 37 1.27 -2.50 -10.11
C TRP A 37 0.93 -3.65 -11.06
N LEU A 38 0.92 -3.40 -12.38
CA LEU A 38 0.58 -4.41 -13.39
C LEU A 38 1.52 -5.62 -13.33
N SER A 39 2.81 -5.40 -13.07
CA SER A 39 3.80 -6.48 -13.04
C SER A 39 3.73 -7.37 -11.80
N GLN A 40 3.20 -6.87 -10.68
CA GLN A 40 3.07 -7.63 -9.42
C GLN A 40 1.61 -7.97 -9.06
N GLN A 41 0.63 -7.60 -9.88
CA GLN A 41 -0.78 -7.70 -9.54
C GLN A 41 -1.19 -9.12 -9.10
N ASP A 42 -0.80 -10.15 -9.85
CA ASP A 42 -1.09 -11.56 -9.53
C ASP A 42 -0.45 -12.02 -8.20
N GLU A 43 0.78 -11.60 -7.95
CA GLU A 43 1.49 -11.91 -6.70
C GLU A 43 0.81 -11.24 -5.52
N VAL A 44 0.45 -9.96 -5.65
CA VAL A 44 -0.28 -9.21 -4.62
C VAL A 44 -1.64 -9.86 -4.33
N HIS A 45 -2.37 -10.28 -5.36
CA HIS A 45 -3.64 -11.01 -5.18
C HIS A 45 -3.42 -12.34 -4.44
N THR A 46 -2.37 -13.09 -4.81
CA THR A 46 -2.03 -14.35 -4.14
C THR A 46 -1.67 -14.12 -2.67
N MET A 47 -0.87 -13.10 -2.37
CA MET A 47 -0.51 -12.71 -1.00
C MET A 47 -1.73 -12.27 -0.21
N ALA A 48 -2.60 -11.44 -0.78
CA ALA A 48 -3.83 -10.98 -0.14
C ALA A 48 -4.76 -12.14 0.21
N ARG A 49 -4.91 -13.13 -0.68
CA ARG A 49 -5.71 -14.34 -0.41
C ARG A 49 -5.11 -15.19 0.70
N LYS A 50 -3.78 -15.36 0.73
CA LYS A 50 -3.09 -16.07 1.81
C LYS A 50 -3.29 -15.39 3.17
N LEU A 51 -3.17 -14.06 3.20
CA LEU A 51 -3.41 -13.27 4.42
C LEU A 51 -4.87 -13.39 4.89
N ALA A 52 -5.83 -13.32 3.98
CA ALA A 52 -7.25 -13.51 4.31
C ALA A 52 -7.52 -14.91 4.89
N ALA A 53 -6.93 -15.96 4.30
CA ALA A 53 -7.06 -17.33 4.80
C ALA A 53 -6.41 -17.52 6.19
N ALA A 54 -5.25 -16.89 6.43
CA ALA A 54 -4.57 -16.94 7.72
C ALA A 54 -5.38 -16.25 8.84
N ASN A 55 -5.99 -15.10 8.54
CA ASN A 55 -6.84 -14.37 9.49
C ASN A 55 -8.15 -15.10 9.81
N GLY A 56 -8.70 -15.87 8.86
CA GLY A 56 -9.89 -16.71 9.11
C GLY A 56 -9.61 -17.94 9.98
N SER A 57 -8.34 -18.27 10.21
CA SER A 57 -7.94 -19.46 10.98
C SER A 57 -7.56 -19.15 12.44
N SER A 58 -7.50 -17.87 12.84
CA SER A 58 -7.07 -17.45 14.18
C SER A 58 -8.19 -17.26 15.22
N GLU A 59 -9.46 -17.46 14.87
CA GLU A 59 -10.58 -17.31 15.84
C GLU A 59 -10.86 -18.57 16.71
N GLY A 60 -10.06 -19.63 16.60
CA GLY A 60 -10.39 -20.94 17.20
C GLY A 60 -9.50 -21.49 18.32
N LYS A 61 -8.49 -20.78 18.84
CA LYS A 61 -7.63 -21.30 19.93
C LYS A 61 -7.33 -20.26 21.02
N THR A 62 -8.36 -19.86 21.76
CA THR A 62 -8.16 -19.58 23.19
C THR A 62 -8.20 -20.91 23.94
N LEU A 63 -7.04 -21.57 24.04
CA LEU A 63 -6.80 -22.58 25.07
C LEU A 63 -5.64 -22.05 25.93
N CYS A 64 -5.97 -21.25 26.94
CA CYS A 64 -5.12 -21.08 28.12
C CYS A 64 -5.55 -22.12 29.14
N SER A 65 -4.60 -22.94 29.60
CA SER A 65 -4.66 -23.69 30.86
C SER A 65 -4.46 -22.76 32.05
#